data_AF-A0A7C4VUV9-F1
#
_entry.id   AF-A0A7C4VUV9-F1
#
_cell.length_a   1.000
_cell.length_b   1.000
_cell.length_c   1.000
_cell.angle_alpha   90.00
_cell.angle_beta   90.00
_cell.angle_gamma   90.00
#
_symmetry.space_group_name_H-M   'P 1'
#
loop_
_entity.id
_entity.type
_entity.pdbx_description
1 polymer ?
#
loop_
_entity_poly.entity_id
_entity_poly.type
_entity_poly.pdbx_seq_one_letter_code
_entity_poly.pdbx_strand_id
1 'polypeptide(L)' 'MSRLIIQYDKLLEKIPYKYAIPIVVAKRAEAINDFAKPFVTTPDNYSVSIAFKELQEGYIRIKNEDILRILLPDVK' A
#
# COMPACT_ATOMS: atom_id res chain seq x y z
N MET A 1 -0.21 23.20 -6.74
CA MET A 1 -0.36 21.73 -6.91
C MET A 1 -0.46 21.10 -5.53
N SER A 2 -1.58 20.46 -5.19
CA SER A 2 -1.72 19.69 -3.95
C SER A 2 -0.90 18.40 -4.07
N ARG A 3 -0.02 18.13 -3.09
CA ARG A 3 0.74 16.87 -3.02
C ARG A 3 -0.05 15.84 -2.22
N LEU A 4 -0.04 14.59 -2.66
CA LEU A 4 -0.51 13.47 -1.86
C LEU A 4 0.40 13.32 -0.63
N ILE A 5 -0.19 13.28 0.57
CA ILE A 5 0.55 13.05 1.81
C ILE A 5 0.50 11.56 2.14
N ILE A 6 1.63 10.89 1.94
CA ILE A 6 1.79 9.47 2.28
C ILE A 6 2.12 9.37 3.77
N GLN A 7 1.18 8.86 4.56
CA GLN A 7 1.35 8.69 6.02
C GLN A 7 1.97 7.32 6.31
N TYR A 8 3.26 7.17 5.98
CA TYR A 8 3.95 5.88 6.04
C TYR A 8 4.03 5.32 7.47
N ASP A 9 4.24 6.16 8.47
CA ASP A 9 4.30 5.73 9.88
C ASP A 9 2.97 5.10 10.32
N LYS A 10 1.83 5.70 9.94
CA LYS A 10 0.50 5.13 10.23
C LYS A 10 0.22 3.83 9.48
N LEU A 11 0.82 3.66 8.29
CA LEU A 11 0.75 2.40 7.58
C LEU A 11 1.57 1.33 8.33
N LEU A 12 2.74 1.68 8.87
CA LEU A 12 3.57 0.75 9.64
C LEU A 12 2.92 0.32 10.97
N GLU A 13 2.15 1.20 11.62
CA GLU A 13 1.36 0.83 12.81
C GLU A 13 0.36 -0.31 12.52
N LYS A 14 -0.21 -0.34 11.31
CA LYS A 14 -1.19 -1.36 10.89
C LYS A 14 -0.54 -2.55 10.18
N ILE A 15 0.51 -2.29 9.41
CA ILE A 15 1.25 -3.23 8.58
C ILE A 15 2.70 -3.22 9.08
N PRO A 16 3.04 -4.08 10.07
CA PRO A 16 4.38 -4.09 10.68
C PRO A 16 5.48 -4.62 9.76
N TYR A 17 5.16 -4.88 8.49
CA TYR A 17 6.08 -5.38 7.47
C TYR A 17 6.53 -4.24 6.56
N LYS A 18 7.61 -3.56 6.94
CA LYS A 18 8.11 -2.38 6.22
C LYS A 18 8.26 -2.59 4.72
N TYR A 19 8.72 -3.76 4.29
CA TYR A 19 8.93 -4.07 2.86
C TYR A 19 7.66 -4.55 2.14
N ALA A 20 6.64 -5.02 2.86
CA ALA A 20 5.41 -5.47 2.22
C ALA A 20 4.60 -4.30 1.64
N ILE A 21 4.68 -3.11 2.28
CA ILE A 21 4.02 -1.88 1.81
C ILE A 21 4.42 -1.53 0.37
N PRO A 22 5.72 -1.27 0.05
CA PRO A 22 6.10 -0.92 -1.32
C PRO A 22 5.83 -2.04 -2.33
N ILE A 23 5.94 -3.31 -1.93
CA ILE A 23 5.64 -4.46 -2.80
C ILE A 23 4.16 -4.46 -3.21
N VAL A 24 3.25 -4.29 -2.25
CA VAL A 24 1.81 -4.27 -2.51
C VAL A 24 1.41 -3.05 -3.32
N VAL A 25 2.00 -1.88 -3.01
CA VAL A 25 1.78 -0.65 -3.79
C VAL A 25 2.24 -0.83 -5.23
N ALA A 26 3.45 -1.37 -5.46
CA ALA A 26 3.99 -1.58 -6.80
C ALA A 26 3.10 -2.52 -7.61
N LYS A 27 2.72 -3.66 -7.03
CA LYS A 27 1.83 -4.64 -7.67
C LYS A 27 0.46 -4.04 -8.02
N ARG A 28 -0.06 -3.16 -7.16
CA ARG A 28 -1.33 -2.48 -7.44
C ARG A 28 -1.17 -1.40 -8.51
N ALA A 29 -0.09 -0.64 -8.49
CA ALA A 29 0.20 0.36 -9.52
C ALA A 29 0.37 -0.28 -10.90
N GLU A 30 1.04 -1.44 -10.98
CA GLU A 30 1.15 -2.25 -12.20
C GLU A 30 -0.23 -2.66 -12.71
N ALA A 31 -1.10 -3.19 -11.85
CA ALA A 31 -2.47 -3.53 -12.25
C ALA A 31 -3.26 -2.32 -12.78
N ILE A 32 -3.09 -1.13 -12.18
CA ILE A 32 -3.73 0.10 -12.66
C ILE A 32 -3.21 0.47 -14.05
N ASN A 33 -1.90 0.31 -14.29
CA ASN A 33 -1.30 0.52 -15.60
C ASN A 33 -1.81 -0.51 -16.64
N ASP A 34 -2.06 -1.75 -16.20
CA ASP A 34 -2.72 -2.82 -16.96
C ASP A 34 -4.25 -2.64 -17.04
N PHE A 35 -4.73 -1.40 -16.99
CA PHE A 35 -6.13 -1.00 -17.15
C PHE A 35 -7.08 -1.42 -16.03
N ALA A 36 -6.58 -1.84 -14.85
CA ALA A 36 -7.45 -2.05 -13.70
C ALA A 36 -8.06 -0.73 -13.23
N LYS A 37 -9.36 -0.77 -12.89
CA LYS A 37 -10.07 0.40 -12.39
C LYS A 37 -9.53 0.83 -11.01
N PRO A 38 -9.12 2.10 -10.84
CA PRO A 38 -8.78 2.64 -9.53
C PRO A 38 -10.04 2.91 -8.70
N PHE A 39 -9.94 2.73 -7.38
CA PHE A 39 -11.00 2.99 -6.41
C PHE A 39 -11.03 4.44 -5.94
N VAL A 40 -9.90 5.14 -6.03
CA VAL A 40 -9.72 6.52 -5.58
C VAL A 40 -9.06 7.36 -6.65
N THR A 41 -9.20 8.69 -6.54
CA THR A 41 -8.50 9.66 -7.39
C THR A 41 -7.43 10.40 -6.59
N THR A 42 -6.34 10.79 -7.26
CA THR A 42 -5.28 11.62 -6.67
C THR A 42 -5.05 12.87 -7.52
N PRO A 43 -4.54 13.97 -6.96
CA PRO A 43 -4.34 15.22 -7.70
C PRO A 43 -3.37 15.10 -8.89
N ASP A 44 -2.45 14.14 -8.81
CA ASP A 44 -1.38 13.88 -9.77
C ASP A 44 -1.68 12.73 -10.75
N ASN A 45 -2.75 11.96 -10.51
CA ASN A 45 -3.17 10.79 -11.29
C ASN A 45 -2.09 9.72 -11.54
N TYR A 46 -0.98 9.73 -10.79
CA TYR A 46 0.03 8.69 -10.90
C TYR A 46 -0.46 7.39 -10.26
N SER A 47 -0.25 6.25 -10.93
CA SER A 47 -0.71 4.94 -10.46
C SER A 47 -0.14 4.56 -9.09
N VAL A 48 1.12 4.96 -8.80
CA VAL A 48 1.74 4.76 -7.49
C VAL A 48 1.04 5.58 -6.41
N SER A 49 0.73 6.84 -6.68
CA SER A 49 0.01 7.73 -5.76
C SER A 49 -1.39 7.19 -5.46
N ILE A 50 -2.10 6.73 -6.50
CA ILE A 50 -3.41 6.11 -6.36
C ILE A 50 -3.31 4.86 -5.49
N ALA A 51 -2.37 3.95 -5.78
CA ALA A 51 -2.18 2.72 -5.00
C ALA A 51 -1.85 3.00 -3.52
N PHE A 52 -1.03 4.01 -3.21
CA PHE A 52 -0.77 4.43 -1.84
C PHE A 52 -2.04 4.93 -1.14
N LYS A 53 -2.83 5.75 -1.82
CA LYS A 53 -4.09 6.26 -1.28
C LYS A 53 -5.10 5.13 -1.05
N GLU A 54 -5.22 4.19 -1.98
CA GLU A 54 -6.05 2.99 -1.82
C GLU A 54 -5.61 2.15 -0.62
N LEU A 55 -4.31 2.04 -0.36
CA LEU A 55 -3.77 1.33 0.80
C LEU A 55 -4.11 2.05 2.10
N GLN A 56 -3.92 3.37 2.15
CA GLN A 56 -4.23 4.19 3.32
C GLN A 56 -5.72 4.18 3.68
N GLU A 57 -6.59 4.16 2.66
CA GLU A 57 -8.05 4.10 2.84
C GLU A 57 -8.58 2.65 3.03
N GLY A 58 -7.72 1.63 2.88
CA GLY A 58 -8.04 0.23 3.17
C GLY A 58 -8.78 -0.51 2.06
N TYR A 59 -8.79 0.02 0.82
CA TYR A 59 -9.36 -0.66 -0.35
C TYR A 59 -8.51 -1.85 -0.80
N ILE A 60 -7.19 -1.77 -0.59
CA ILE A 60 -6.27 -2.87 -0.85
C ILE A 60 -5.71 -3.41 0.47
N ARG A 61 -5.50 -4.73 0.51
CA ARG A 61 -4.99 -5.46 1.68
C ARG A 61 -3.86 -6.39 1.27
N ILE A 62 -3.01 -6.73 2.23
CA ILE A 62 -1.93 -7.68 2.03
C ILE A 62 -2.48 -9.10 2.19
N LYS A 63 -2.64 -9.82 1.07
CA LYS A 63 -3.31 -11.14 1.04
C LYS A 63 -2.67 -12.20 1.96
N ASN A 64 -1.37 -12.11 2.23
CA ASN A 64 -0.62 -13.11 3.02
C ASN A 64 -0.22 -12.57 4.40
N GLU A 65 -1.01 -11.67 4.98
CA GLU A 65 -0.72 -11.09 6.29
C GLU A 65 -0.52 -12.15 7.38
N ASP A 66 -1.26 -13.26 7.30
CA ASP A 66 -1.18 -14.37 8.26
C ASP A 66 0.16 -15.11 8.22
N ILE A 67 0.73 -15.32 7.03
CA ILE A 67 2.06 -15.93 6.89
C ILE A 67 3.14 -14.96 7.40
N LEU A 68 2.98 -13.67 7.11
CA LEU A 68 3.91 -12.64 7.56
C LEU A 68 3.95 -12.53 9.09
N ARG A 69 2.84 -12.82 9.80
CA ARG A 69 2.80 -12.84 11.27
C ARG A 69 3.73 -13.90 11.87
N ILE A 70 3.87 -15.04 11.20
CA ILE A 70 4.73 -16.15 11.61
C ILE A 70 6.22 -15.78 11.45
N LEU A 71 6.52 -14.85 10.55
CA LEU A 71 7.88 -14.41 10.23
C LEU A 71 8.39 -13.28 11.13
N LEU A 72 7.59 -12.78 12.09
CA LEU A 72 8.05 -11.82 13.09
C LEU A 72 9.02 -12.54 14.04
N PRO A 73 10.31 -12.16 14.06
CA PRO A 73 11.26 -12.80 14.96
C PRO A 73 10.92 -12.43 16.41
N ASP A 74 10.85 -13.44 17.27
CA ASP A 74 10.78 -13.26 18.73
C ASP A 74 12.19 -12.90 19.23
N VAL A 75 12.54 -11.62 19.14
CA VAL A 75 13.82 -11.11 19.64
C VAL A 75 13.61 -10.64 21.07
N LYS A 76 14.16 -11.41 22.03
CA LYS A 76 14.22 -11.06 23.45
C LYS A 76 15.28 -10.00 23.74
#